data_AF-A0A8T2M510-F1
#
_entry.id   AF-A0A8T2M510-F1
#
_cell.length_a   1.000
_cell.length_b   1.000
_cell.length_c   1.000
_cell.angle_alpha   90.00
_cell.angle_beta   90.00
_cell.angle_gamma   90.00
#
_symmetry.space_group_name_H-M   'P 1'
#
loop_
_entity.id
_entity.type
_entity.pdbx_description
1 polymer ?
#
loop_
_entity_poly.entity_id
_entity_poly.type
_entity_poly.pdbx_seq_one_letter_code
_entity_poly.pdbx_strand_id
1 'polypeptide(L)'
;MVRITSAQAASASSSEVSQPATKLPPIDELLLFLMHLSVGLPLRDLAERFGIHRTTASRIISTWTHFLYILLGSQRLWIPPEVVRAHLPPEFSAFPDTQVVLDCTEIFCQTPSSLLLQSEVFSAYKSHSTFKALIGMAPHGAITFVSGLYAGSMSDREIFKLSGIINLLTPDMAIMVDKGFLVDNLAPCKVYRPAFLSRNTQMSREDVRQTQSIARLRVHVERCIRRVKENKLFDKAIPLSVCGSIEELFNVACFLVNYQNGPLVKAWAT
;
A
#
# COMPACT_ATOMS: atom_id res chain seq x y z
N MET A 1 62.23 39.96 29.77
CA MET A 1 62.07 40.51 31.13
C MET A 1 60.73 41.22 31.17
N VAL A 2 59.80 40.67 31.95
CA VAL A 2 58.35 40.90 31.87
C VAL A 2 57.96 42.13 32.70
N ARG A 3 57.16 43.04 32.12
CA ARG A 3 56.46 44.13 32.80
C ARG A 3 54.98 43.74 32.99
N ILE A 4 54.61 43.47 34.23
CA ILE A 4 53.55 44.12 35.05
C ILE A 4 52.55 44.96 34.21
N THR A 5 51.22 44.79 34.21
CA THR A 5 50.26 44.92 35.33
C THR A 5 48.82 44.74 34.81
N SER A 6 47.89 44.30 35.68
CA SER A 6 46.48 44.74 35.88
C SER A 6 45.51 44.90 34.69
N ALA A 7 44.19 44.79 34.79
CA ALA A 7 43.21 44.32 35.77
C ALA A 7 41.84 44.43 35.04
N GLN A 8 40.90 43.59 35.48
CA GLN A 8 39.45 43.79 35.57
C GLN A 8 38.63 44.46 34.44
N ALA A 9 37.61 43.68 34.05
CA ALA A 9 36.20 44.04 33.89
C ALA A 9 35.77 44.95 32.73
N ALA A 10 34.99 44.37 31.81
CA ALA A 10 33.87 45.07 31.18
C ALA A 10 32.81 44.06 30.73
N SER A 11 31.63 44.20 31.32
CA SER A 11 30.35 43.66 30.87
C SER A 11 29.97 44.19 29.48
N ALA A 12 29.47 43.34 28.58
CA ALA A 12 28.44 43.71 27.61
C ALA A 12 27.87 42.48 26.87
N SER A 13 26.56 42.31 27.03
CA SER A 13 25.58 41.96 25.98
C SER A 13 25.81 40.75 25.06
N SER A 14 24.91 39.78 25.25
CA SER A 14 24.17 39.07 24.19
C SER A 14 24.93 38.68 22.92
N SER A 15 25.40 37.44 22.90
CA SER A 15 25.33 36.63 21.68
C SER A 15 24.28 35.55 21.93
N GLU A 16 23.22 35.62 21.13
CA GLU A 16 22.26 34.54 20.96
C GLU A 16 23.04 33.24 20.79
N VAL A 17 22.84 32.32 21.74
CA VAL A 17 23.34 30.95 21.60
C VAL A 17 22.64 30.39 20.38
N SER A 18 23.39 30.25 19.29
CA SER A 18 22.99 29.45 18.14
C SER A 18 22.51 28.10 18.67
N GLN A 19 21.20 27.85 18.62
CA GLN A 19 20.68 26.54 18.98
C GLN A 19 21.41 25.52 18.12
N PRO A 20 22.09 24.52 18.71
CA PRO A 20 22.63 23.43 17.91
C PRO A 20 21.45 22.80 17.19
N ALA A 21 21.58 22.51 15.89
CA ALA A 21 20.59 21.78 15.13
C ALA A 21 20.41 20.40 15.77
N THR A 22 19.55 20.31 16.77
CA THR A 22 19.24 19.07 17.47
C THR A 22 18.47 18.19 16.50
N LYS A 23 19.11 17.09 16.10
CA LYS A 23 18.44 16.03 15.33
C LYS A 23 17.14 15.66 16.04
N LEU A 24 16.06 15.64 15.28
CA LEU A 24 14.77 15.18 15.76
C LEU A 24 14.93 13.72 16.25
N PRO A 25 14.42 13.34 17.42
CA PRO A 25 14.60 11.97 17.90
C PRO A 25 13.83 10.99 17.00
N PRO A 26 14.26 9.73 16.87
CA PRO A 26 13.66 8.78 15.93
C PRO A 26 12.15 8.57 16.09
N ILE A 27 11.64 8.67 17.33
CA ILE A 27 10.19 8.55 17.60
C ILE A 27 9.39 9.71 16.98
N ASP A 28 9.94 10.92 17.01
CA ASP A 28 9.32 12.11 16.43
C ASP A 28 9.48 12.11 14.91
N GLU A 29 10.59 11.59 14.38
CA GLU A 29 10.76 11.35 12.95
C GLU A 29 9.73 10.34 12.42
N LEU A 30 9.51 9.25 13.14
CA LEU A 30 8.48 8.26 12.82
C LEU A 30 7.09 8.87 12.90
N LEU A 31 6.80 9.67 13.94
CA LEU A 31 5.52 10.39 14.05
C LEU A 31 5.32 11.33 12.85
N LEU A 32 6.34 12.09 12.46
CA LEU A 32 6.31 12.96 11.29
C LEU A 32 5.98 12.16 10.01
N PHE A 33 6.66 11.03 9.81
CA PHE A 33 6.38 10.13 8.69
C PHE A 33 4.93 9.60 8.71
N LEU A 34 4.45 9.13 9.85
CA LEU A 34 3.07 8.63 9.98
C LEU A 34 2.03 9.73 9.78
N MET A 35 2.29 10.96 10.24
CA MET A 35 1.42 12.10 9.97
C MET A 35 1.39 12.46 8.48
N HIS A 36 2.54 12.37 7.80
CA HIS A 36 2.61 12.54 6.35
C HIS A 36 1.78 11.49 5.61
N LEU A 37 1.93 10.22 5.98
CA LEU A 37 1.24 9.11 5.32
C LEU A 37 -0.25 9.05 5.66
N SER A 38 -0.59 9.00 6.95
CA SER A 38 -1.95 8.74 7.41
C SER A 38 -2.86 9.96 7.31
N VAL A 39 -2.35 11.18 7.53
CA VAL A 39 -3.13 12.43 7.47
C VAL A 39 -2.89 13.22 6.17
N GLY A 40 -1.84 12.90 5.40
CA GLY A 40 -1.56 13.56 4.14
C GLY A 40 -1.06 15.00 4.32
N LEU A 41 -0.39 15.30 5.45
CA LEU A 41 0.07 16.65 5.74
C LEU A 41 1.20 17.08 4.78
N PRO A 42 1.14 18.32 4.26
CA PRO A 42 2.17 18.83 3.36
C PRO A 42 3.47 19.10 4.12
N LEU A 43 4.61 19.03 3.42
CA LEU A 43 5.95 19.23 4.00
C LEU A 43 6.09 20.56 4.77
N ARG A 44 5.40 21.61 4.33
CA ARG A 44 5.43 22.92 5.01
C ARG A 44 4.80 22.86 6.40
N ASP A 45 3.66 22.18 6.52
CA ASP A 45 2.95 22.04 7.79
C ASP A 45 3.74 21.14 8.76
N LEU A 46 4.29 20.03 8.26
CA LEU A 46 5.18 19.16 9.05
C LEU A 46 6.44 19.90 9.53
N ALA A 47 7.08 20.69 8.66
CA ALA A 47 8.24 21.48 9.03
C ALA A 47 7.94 22.44 10.20
N GLU A 48 6.79 23.11 10.16
CA GLU A 48 6.34 24.03 11.21
C GLU A 48 6.03 23.30 12.52
N ARG A 49 5.28 22.19 12.47
CA ARG A 49 4.92 21.40 13.67
C ARG A 49 6.11 20.86 14.43
N PHE A 50 7.14 20.42 13.72
CA PHE A 50 8.33 19.82 14.32
C PHE A 50 9.48 20.81 14.49
N GLY A 51 9.29 22.10 14.16
CA GLY A 51 10.32 23.14 14.31
C GLY A 51 11.58 22.88 13.45
N ILE A 52 11.42 22.22 12.30
CA ILE A 52 12.53 21.85 11.41
C ILE A 52 12.40 22.49 10.03
N HIS A 53 13.49 22.53 9.27
CA HIS A 53 13.44 23.01 7.89
C HIS A 53 12.70 22.02 6.97
N ARG A 54 12.02 22.53 5.93
CA ARG A 54 11.25 21.73 4.96
C ARG A 54 12.08 20.65 4.25
N THR A 55 13.35 20.94 3.99
CA THR A 55 14.28 19.95 3.41
C THR A 55 14.63 18.84 4.39
N THR A 56 14.69 19.13 5.70
CA THR A 56 14.89 18.13 6.75
C THR A 56 13.67 17.20 6.83
N ALA A 57 12.45 17.76 6.85
CA ALA A 57 11.22 16.96 6.82
C ALA A 57 11.14 16.04 5.59
N SER A 58 11.50 16.55 4.41
CA SER A 58 11.58 15.75 3.18
C SER A 58 12.57 14.59 3.29
N ARG A 59 13.77 14.83 3.83
CA ARG A 59 14.80 13.79 4.03
C ARG A 59 14.35 12.73 5.03
N ILE A 60 13.69 13.15 6.11
CA ILE A 60 13.11 12.24 7.11
C ILE A 60 12.09 11.32 6.43
N ILE A 61 11.13 11.87 5.67
CA ILE A 61 10.12 11.08 4.97
C ILE A 61 10.77 10.08 4.02
N SER A 62 11.71 10.50 3.17
CA SER A 62 12.40 9.58 2.25
C SER A 62 13.18 8.50 2.99
N THR A 63 13.88 8.85 4.08
CA THR A 63 14.67 7.90 4.88
C THR A 63 13.77 6.85 5.52
N TRP A 64 12.67 7.26 6.15
CA TRP A 64 11.70 6.35 6.77
C TRP A 64 10.93 5.52 5.74
N THR A 65 10.60 6.09 4.57
CA THR A 65 10.00 5.34 3.47
C THR A 65 10.89 4.17 3.06
N HIS A 66 12.15 4.46 2.75
CA HIS A 66 13.09 3.44 2.28
C HIS A 66 13.43 2.44 3.40
N PHE A 67 13.66 2.92 4.62
CA PHE A 67 13.93 2.06 5.78
C PHE A 67 12.78 1.09 6.06
N LEU A 68 11.54 1.57 6.12
CA LEU A 68 10.37 0.72 6.34
C LEU A 68 10.11 -0.19 5.15
N TYR A 69 10.35 0.26 3.93
CA TYR A 69 10.22 -0.58 2.73
C TYR A 69 11.16 -1.79 2.80
N ILE A 70 12.44 -1.58 3.13
CA ILE A 70 13.41 -2.67 3.32
C ILE A 70 13.03 -3.52 4.53
N LEU A 71 12.75 -2.91 5.68
CA LEU A 71 12.48 -3.62 6.93
C LEU A 71 11.25 -4.52 6.81
N LEU A 72 10.13 -3.96 6.33
CA LEU A 72 8.86 -4.67 6.20
C LEU A 72 8.86 -5.59 4.96
N GLY A 73 9.51 -5.18 3.87
CA GLY A 73 9.66 -6.01 2.67
C GLY A 73 10.60 -7.21 2.85
N SER A 74 11.54 -7.13 3.80
CA SER A 74 12.39 -8.27 4.18
C SER A 74 11.62 -9.36 4.95
N GLN A 75 10.44 -9.05 5.47
CA GLN A 75 9.57 -10.04 6.08
C GLN A 75 9.02 -10.96 4.99
N ARG A 76 8.89 -12.26 5.31
CA ARG A 76 8.21 -13.22 4.42
C ARG A 76 6.72 -12.93 4.42
N LEU A 77 6.30 -11.99 3.57
CA LEU A 77 4.88 -11.63 3.40
C LEU A 77 4.09 -12.77 2.76
N TRP A 78 4.72 -13.53 1.85
CA TRP A 78 4.08 -14.71 1.28
C TRP A 78 4.01 -15.83 2.31
N ILE A 79 2.79 -16.08 2.79
CA ILE A 79 2.51 -17.09 3.81
C ILE A 79 2.48 -18.48 3.16
N PRO A 80 3.18 -19.49 3.71
CA PRO A 80 3.14 -20.85 3.18
C PRO A 80 1.71 -21.45 3.16
N PRO A 81 1.35 -22.28 2.17
CA PRO A 81 0.00 -22.85 2.04
C PRO A 81 -0.50 -23.61 3.26
N GLU A 82 0.39 -24.33 3.93
CA GLU A 82 0.08 -25.08 5.15
C GLU A 82 -0.36 -24.15 6.28
N VAL A 83 0.24 -22.97 6.40
CA VAL A 83 -0.11 -21.97 7.42
C VAL A 83 -1.42 -21.28 7.06
N VAL A 84 -1.64 -20.96 5.77
CA VAL A 84 -2.91 -20.39 5.30
C VAL A 84 -4.06 -21.36 5.58
N ARG A 85 -3.88 -22.63 5.27
CA ARG A 85 -4.88 -23.69 5.48
C ARG A 85 -5.17 -23.93 6.96
N ALA A 86 -4.14 -23.88 7.81
CA ALA A 86 -4.30 -24.03 9.26
C ALA A 86 -5.11 -22.90 9.90
N HIS A 87 -5.08 -21.69 9.33
CA HIS A 87 -5.80 -20.51 9.80
C HIS A 87 -6.98 -20.13 8.89
N LEU A 88 -7.46 -21.08 8.08
CA LEU A 88 -8.52 -20.81 7.12
C LEU A 88 -9.85 -20.48 7.85
N PRO A 89 -10.48 -19.32 7.59
CA PRO A 89 -11.76 -18.99 8.21
C PRO A 89 -12.90 -19.90 7.73
N PRO A 90 -13.92 -20.18 8.56
CA PRO A 90 -15.05 -21.04 8.20
C PRO A 90 -15.80 -20.60 6.93
N GLU A 91 -15.82 -19.31 6.62
CA GLU A 91 -16.48 -18.73 5.45
C GLU A 91 -15.81 -19.19 4.13
N PHE A 92 -14.53 -19.55 4.18
CA PHE A 92 -13.78 -20.12 3.06
C PHE A 92 -13.87 -21.65 2.99
N SER A 93 -14.71 -22.30 3.82
CA SER A 93 -14.85 -23.77 3.82
C SER A 93 -15.25 -24.37 2.47
N ALA A 94 -16.00 -23.64 1.65
CA ALA A 94 -16.33 -24.03 0.28
C ALA A 94 -15.16 -23.87 -0.71
N PHE A 95 -14.09 -23.19 -0.31
CA PHE A 95 -12.90 -22.86 -1.12
C PHE A 95 -11.59 -23.15 -0.32
N PRO A 96 -11.37 -24.39 0.15
CA PRO A 96 -10.38 -24.73 1.16
C PRO A 96 -8.91 -24.67 0.69
N ASP A 97 -8.71 -24.53 -0.61
CA ASP A 97 -7.45 -24.38 -1.33
C ASP A 97 -7.12 -22.91 -1.65
N THR A 98 -7.97 -21.96 -1.26
CA THR A 98 -7.72 -20.53 -1.50
C THR A 98 -6.46 -20.07 -0.78
N GLN A 99 -5.42 -19.76 -1.54
CA GLN A 99 -4.17 -19.23 -1.03
C GLN A 99 -4.23 -17.70 -0.89
N VAL A 100 -4.81 -17.03 -1.89
CA VAL A 100 -4.82 -15.57 -1.96
C VAL A 100 -6.07 -15.07 -2.69
N VAL A 101 -6.67 -14.02 -2.14
CA VAL A 101 -7.71 -13.22 -2.78
C VAL A 101 -7.04 -11.98 -3.37
N LEU A 102 -7.18 -11.79 -4.68
CA LEU A 102 -6.48 -10.78 -5.45
C LEU A 102 -7.46 -9.71 -5.95
N ASP A 103 -7.04 -8.46 -5.87
CA ASP A 103 -7.79 -7.33 -6.41
C ASP A 103 -6.84 -6.19 -6.80
N CYS A 104 -7.17 -5.48 -7.88
CA CYS A 104 -6.43 -4.31 -8.32
C CYS A 104 -6.98 -3.06 -7.63
N THR A 105 -6.08 -2.15 -7.26
CA THR A 105 -6.44 -0.84 -6.72
C THR A 105 -5.72 0.26 -7.46
N GLU A 106 -6.41 1.39 -7.63
CA GLU A 106 -5.85 2.59 -8.26
C GLU A 106 -5.67 3.72 -7.24
N ILE A 107 -4.58 4.47 -7.38
CA ILE A 107 -4.28 5.72 -6.68
C ILE A 107 -4.16 6.86 -7.70
N PHE A 108 -4.65 8.05 -7.36
CA PHE A 108 -4.64 9.20 -8.26
C PHE A 108 -3.24 9.81 -8.37
N CYS A 109 -2.83 10.19 -9.57
CA CYS A 109 -1.63 10.97 -9.80
C CYS A 109 -1.94 12.25 -10.58
N GLN A 110 -1.06 13.24 -10.49
CA GLN A 110 -1.18 14.44 -11.32
C GLN A 110 -1.08 14.06 -12.81
N THR A 111 -1.90 14.71 -13.62
CA THR A 111 -1.89 14.48 -15.07
C THR A 111 -0.59 14.97 -15.69
N PRO A 112 0.17 14.10 -16.38
CA PRO A 112 1.39 14.50 -17.09
C PRO A 112 1.07 15.54 -18.17
N SER A 113 2.01 16.45 -18.42
CA SER A 113 1.91 17.41 -19.53
C SER A 113 2.13 16.75 -20.90
N SER A 114 2.86 15.64 -20.95
CA SER A 114 3.03 14.83 -22.16
C SER A 114 1.76 14.03 -22.44
N LEU A 115 1.18 14.21 -23.63
CA LEU A 115 -0.02 13.49 -24.06
C LEU A 115 0.19 11.97 -24.09
N LEU A 116 1.40 11.52 -24.43
CA LEU A 116 1.77 10.09 -24.43
C LEU A 116 1.69 9.52 -23.01
N LEU A 117 2.37 10.17 -22.05
CA LEU A 117 2.35 9.74 -20.66
C LEU A 117 0.95 9.85 -20.07
N GLN A 118 0.19 10.90 -20.43
CA GLN A 118 -1.19 11.07 -20.02
C GLN A 118 -2.04 9.88 -20.50
N SER A 119 -1.94 9.46 -21.76
CA SER A 119 -2.71 8.32 -22.26
C SER A 119 -2.34 7.01 -21.56
N GLU A 120 -1.07 6.85 -21.17
CA GLU A 120 -0.59 5.67 -20.45
C GLU A 120 -1.15 5.60 -19.03
N VAL A 121 -1.12 6.72 -18.28
CA VAL A 121 -1.62 6.71 -16.89
C VAL A 121 -3.12 6.92 -16.78
N PHE A 122 -3.81 7.30 -17.87
CA PHE A 122 -5.24 7.54 -17.85
C PHE A 122 -6.01 6.23 -17.66
N SER A 123 -6.71 6.13 -16.52
CA SER A 123 -7.67 5.07 -16.27
C SER A 123 -9.03 5.51 -16.81
N ALA A 124 -9.51 4.82 -17.84
CA ALA A 124 -10.86 5.03 -18.36
C ALA A 124 -11.92 4.76 -17.29
N TYR A 125 -11.65 3.81 -16.37
CA TYR A 125 -12.56 3.47 -15.27
C TYR A 125 -12.69 4.59 -14.24
N LYS A 126 -11.60 5.30 -13.92
CA LYS A 126 -11.61 6.44 -12.99
C LYS A 126 -11.78 7.79 -13.67
N SER A 127 -11.76 7.82 -15.00
CA SER A 127 -11.73 9.05 -15.81
C SER A 127 -10.64 10.03 -15.35
N HIS A 128 -9.49 9.51 -14.92
CA HIS A 128 -8.37 10.30 -14.38
C HIS A 128 -7.03 9.57 -14.57
N SER A 129 -5.93 10.34 -14.50
CA SER A 129 -4.57 9.81 -14.39
C SER A 129 -4.37 9.07 -13.06
N THR A 130 -3.95 7.81 -13.12
CA THR A 130 -3.79 6.94 -11.96
C THR A 130 -2.59 6.02 -12.10
N PHE A 131 -2.11 5.53 -10.96
CA PHE A 131 -1.28 4.33 -10.89
C PHE A 131 -2.12 3.18 -10.34
N LYS A 132 -1.84 1.97 -10.81
CA LYS A 132 -2.57 0.75 -10.44
C LYS A 132 -1.62 -0.26 -9.80
N ALA A 133 -2.07 -0.93 -8.74
CA ALA A 133 -1.34 -1.99 -8.04
C ALA A 133 -2.22 -3.22 -7.88
N LEU A 134 -1.62 -4.40 -7.93
CA LEU A 134 -2.26 -5.66 -7.54
C LEU A 134 -1.95 -5.93 -6.06
N ILE A 135 -3.00 -6.15 -5.26
CA ILE A 135 -2.89 -6.53 -3.86
C ILE A 135 -3.44 -7.94 -3.68
N GLY A 136 -2.70 -8.76 -2.93
CA GLY A 136 -3.10 -10.09 -2.51
C GLY A 136 -3.29 -10.17 -1.00
N MET A 137 -4.45 -10.69 -0.60
CA MET A 137 -4.82 -10.92 0.78
C MET A 137 -4.99 -12.42 1.02
N ALA A 138 -4.36 -12.97 2.06
CA ALA A 138 -4.67 -14.32 2.52
C ALA A 138 -6.11 -14.40 3.05
N PRO A 139 -6.78 -15.57 3.01
CA PRO A 139 -8.15 -15.74 3.51
C PRO A 139 -8.41 -15.20 4.93
N HIS A 140 -7.42 -15.28 5.83
CA HIS A 140 -7.51 -14.78 7.20
C HIS A 140 -7.32 -13.26 7.33
N GLY A 141 -7.12 -12.53 6.22
CA GLY A 141 -7.15 -11.08 6.16
C GLY A 141 -5.79 -10.37 6.11
N ALA A 142 -4.67 -11.09 6.19
CA ALA A 142 -3.35 -10.48 6.05
C ALA A 142 -3.05 -10.14 4.58
N ILE A 143 -2.47 -8.97 4.32
CA ILE A 143 -1.89 -8.65 3.00
C ILE A 143 -0.59 -9.44 2.86
N THR A 144 -0.54 -10.32 1.87
CA THR A 144 0.59 -11.24 1.63
C THR A 144 1.34 -10.94 0.33
N PHE A 145 0.77 -10.08 -0.51
CA PHE A 145 1.36 -9.69 -1.78
C PHE A 145 0.97 -8.25 -2.15
N VAL A 146 1.95 -7.49 -2.65
CA VAL A 146 1.74 -6.15 -3.23
C VAL A 146 2.68 -6.06 -4.42
N SER A 147 2.14 -5.73 -5.60
CA SER A 147 2.96 -5.51 -6.79
C SER A 147 3.61 -4.13 -6.80
N GLY A 148 4.54 -3.91 -7.74
CA GLY A 148 4.92 -2.56 -8.14
C GLY A 148 3.73 -1.76 -8.70
N LEU A 149 3.96 -0.47 -8.94
CA LEU A 149 2.96 0.43 -9.51
C LEU A 149 3.02 0.42 -11.04
N TYR A 150 1.86 0.24 -11.65
CA TYR A 150 1.66 0.21 -13.10
C TYR A 150 0.85 1.42 -13.57
N ALA A 151 0.92 1.71 -14.86
CA ALA A 151 0.13 2.79 -15.44
C ALA A 151 -1.38 2.47 -15.39
N GLY A 152 -2.22 3.47 -15.10
CA GLY A 152 -3.66 3.29 -14.92
C GLY A 152 -4.41 2.67 -16.11
N SER A 153 -3.89 2.82 -17.33
CA SER A 153 -4.48 2.19 -18.52
C SER A 153 -4.26 0.68 -18.61
N MET A 154 -3.28 0.15 -17.86
CA MET A 154 -2.94 -1.28 -17.92
C MET A 154 -4.09 -2.14 -17.40
N SER A 155 -4.35 -3.23 -18.12
CA SER A 155 -5.38 -4.18 -17.70
C SER A 155 -4.91 -5.00 -16.51
N ASP A 156 -5.88 -5.42 -15.71
CA ASP A 156 -5.64 -6.26 -14.54
C ASP A 156 -4.95 -7.59 -14.89
N ARG A 157 -5.27 -8.13 -16.08
CA ARG A 157 -4.62 -9.31 -16.65
C ARG A 157 -3.14 -9.09 -16.96
N GLU A 158 -2.78 -7.93 -17.51
CA GLU A 158 -1.37 -7.58 -17.79
C GLU A 158 -0.58 -7.39 -16.51
N ILE A 159 -1.17 -6.72 -15.52
CA ILE A 159 -0.56 -6.56 -14.19
C ILE A 159 -0.35 -7.93 -13.55
N PHE A 160 -1.33 -8.84 -13.59
CA PHE A 160 -1.16 -10.20 -13.09
C PHE A 160 0.06 -10.90 -13.72
N LYS A 161 0.27 -10.74 -15.03
CA LYS A 161 1.41 -11.30 -15.75
C LYS A 161 2.76 -10.70 -15.32
N LEU A 162 2.81 -9.40 -15.07
CA LEU A 162 4.07 -8.67 -14.82
C LEU A 162 4.41 -8.52 -13.32
N SER A 163 3.43 -8.65 -12.44
CA SER A 163 3.57 -8.42 -10.99
C SER A 163 4.48 -9.43 -10.28
N GLY A 164 4.77 -10.57 -10.90
CA GLY A 164 5.54 -11.65 -10.29
C GLY A 164 4.71 -12.60 -9.42
N ILE A 165 3.40 -12.37 -9.23
CA ILE A 165 2.52 -13.24 -8.44
C ILE A 165 2.51 -14.69 -8.96
N ILE A 166 2.61 -14.88 -10.29
CA ILE A 166 2.61 -16.20 -10.93
C ILE A 166 3.72 -17.10 -10.38
N ASN A 167 4.88 -16.54 -10.04
CA ASN A 167 6.03 -17.28 -9.53
C ASN A 167 5.83 -17.80 -8.10
N LEU A 168 4.83 -17.28 -7.39
CA LEU A 168 4.49 -17.66 -6.02
C LEU A 168 3.39 -18.72 -5.94
N LEU A 169 2.68 -18.97 -7.06
CA LEU A 169 1.53 -19.85 -7.13
C LEU A 169 1.95 -21.25 -7.57
N THR A 170 1.40 -22.27 -6.90
CA THR A 170 1.60 -23.68 -7.24
C THR A 170 0.27 -24.33 -7.65
N PRO A 171 0.28 -25.45 -8.41
CA PRO A 171 -0.94 -26.07 -8.92
C PRO A 171 -1.95 -26.55 -7.87
N ASP A 172 -1.50 -26.79 -6.63
CA ASP A 172 -2.31 -27.20 -5.48
C ASP A 172 -2.98 -26.03 -4.73
N MET A 173 -2.67 -24.79 -5.12
CA MET A 173 -3.30 -23.58 -4.61
C MET A 173 -4.53 -23.18 -5.44
N ALA A 174 -5.30 -22.24 -4.91
CA ALA A 174 -6.28 -21.49 -5.66
C ALA A 174 -6.15 -19.98 -5.41
N ILE A 175 -6.42 -19.18 -6.43
CA ILE A 175 -6.60 -17.74 -6.31
C ILE A 175 -8.09 -17.39 -6.41
N MET A 176 -8.52 -16.35 -5.69
CA MET A 176 -9.86 -15.80 -5.81
C MET A 176 -9.80 -14.38 -6.37
N VAL A 177 -10.51 -14.10 -7.45
CA VAL A 177 -10.38 -12.84 -8.22
C VAL A 177 -11.73 -12.25 -8.60
N ASP A 178 -11.75 -10.98 -9.01
CA ASP A 178 -12.95 -10.34 -9.53
C ASP A 178 -13.46 -11.01 -10.82
N LYS A 179 -14.75 -10.84 -11.08
CA LYS A 179 -15.42 -11.31 -12.29
C LYS A 179 -14.69 -10.86 -13.56
N GLY A 180 -14.21 -9.61 -13.62
CA GLY A 180 -13.49 -9.07 -14.78
C GLY A 180 -12.04 -9.58 -14.95
N PHE A 181 -11.51 -10.30 -13.95
CA PHE A 181 -10.12 -10.69 -13.87
C PHE A 181 -9.86 -12.01 -14.62
N LEU A 182 -9.82 -11.93 -15.95
CA LEU A 182 -9.67 -13.09 -16.83
C LEU A 182 -8.21 -13.57 -16.86
N VAL A 183 -7.84 -14.47 -15.94
CA VAL A 183 -6.46 -15.01 -15.80
C VAL A 183 -6.39 -16.53 -15.79
N ASP A 184 -7.50 -17.21 -16.11
CA ASP A 184 -7.62 -18.68 -16.06
C ASP A 184 -6.54 -19.41 -16.90
N ASN A 185 -6.09 -18.83 -18.01
CA ASN A 185 -5.04 -19.38 -18.87
C ASN A 185 -3.61 -18.91 -18.52
N LEU A 186 -3.45 -18.06 -17.52
CA LEU A 186 -2.16 -17.55 -17.04
C LEU A 186 -1.81 -18.11 -15.67
N ALA A 187 -2.82 -18.34 -14.82
CA ALA A 187 -2.62 -18.87 -13.48
C ALA A 187 -2.21 -20.34 -13.57
N PRO A 188 -1.14 -20.77 -12.88
CA PRO A 188 -0.72 -22.17 -12.84
C PRO A 188 -1.60 -23.02 -11.91
N CYS A 189 -2.67 -22.45 -11.37
CA CYS A 189 -3.44 -22.95 -10.24
C CYS A 189 -4.94 -22.68 -10.48
N LYS A 190 -5.80 -23.16 -9.56
CA LYS A 190 -7.25 -22.99 -9.70
C LYS A 190 -7.66 -21.52 -9.53
N VAL A 191 -8.61 -21.06 -10.33
CA VAL A 191 -9.14 -19.68 -10.25
C VAL A 191 -10.61 -19.71 -9.81
N TYR A 192 -10.89 -19.19 -8.62
CA TYR A 192 -12.24 -18.93 -8.15
C TYR A 192 -12.68 -17.53 -8.60
N ARG A 193 -13.68 -17.49 -9.48
CA ARG A 193 -14.21 -16.26 -10.04
C ARG A 193 -15.74 -16.34 -10.16
N PRO A 194 -16.48 -15.25 -9.89
CA PRO A 194 -17.93 -15.21 -10.13
C PRO A 194 -18.23 -15.53 -11.60
N ALA A 195 -19.24 -16.34 -11.89
CA ALA A 195 -19.51 -16.76 -13.27
C ALA A 195 -19.92 -15.58 -14.18
N PHE A 196 -19.58 -15.68 -15.46
CA PHE A 196 -20.15 -14.81 -16.50
C PHE A 196 -21.53 -15.31 -16.90
N LEU A 197 -22.49 -14.39 -17.01
CA LEU A 197 -23.71 -14.67 -17.76
C LEU A 197 -23.30 -14.70 -19.24
N SER A 198 -23.18 -15.89 -19.82
CA SER A 198 -23.18 -16.00 -21.28
C SER A 198 -24.57 -15.60 -21.78
N ARG A 199 -24.62 -14.84 -22.88
CA ARG A 199 -25.88 -14.36 -23.47
C ARG A 199 -26.82 -15.56 -23.68
N ASN A 200 -27.95 -15.58 -22.96
CA ASN A 200 -29.11 -16.48 -23.08
C ASN A 200 -29.13 -17.80 -22.29
N THR A 201 -28.37 -17.98 -21.20
CA THR A 201 -28.64 -19.10 -20.26
C THR A 201 -28.79 -18.59 -18.84
N GLN A 202 -29.93 -18.89 -18.20
CA GLN A 202 -30.15 -18.59 -16.79
C GLN A 202 -29.21 -19.46 -15.95
N MET A 203 -28.44 -18.86 -15.04
CA MET A 203 -27.55 -19.61 -14.15
C MET A 203 -28.35 -20.58 -13.29
N SER A 204 -27.80 -21.77 -13.05
CA SER A 204 -28.42 -22.71 -12.12
C SER A 204 -28.46 -22.12 -10.70
N ARG A 205 -29.38 -22.59 -9.85
CA ARG A 205 -29.46 -22.13 -8.45
C ARG A 205 -28.15 -22.36 -7.68
N GLU A 206 -27.41 -23.40 -8.05
CA GLU A 206 -26.13 -23.74 -7.42
C GLU A 206 -25.01 -22.79 -7.87
N ASP A 207 -24.92 -22.50 -9.17
CA ASP A 207 -23.97 -21.53 -9.71
C ASP A 207 -24.21 -20.13 -9.15
N VAL A 208 -25.47 -19.75 -8.95
CA VAL A 208 -25.85 -18.47 -8.32
C VAL A 208 -25.34 -18.42 -6.89
N ARG A 209 -25.52 -19.49 -6.10
CA ARG A 209 -25.03 -19.55 -4.71
C ARG A 209 -23.51 -19.48 -4.63
N GLN A 210 -22.80 -20.23 -5.46
CA GLN A 210 -21.33 -20.17 -5.50
C GLN A 210 -20.84 -18.78 -5.90
N THR A 211 -21.42 -18.19 -6.94
CA THR A 211 -21.11 -16.83 -7.40
C THR A 211 -21.33 -15.79 -6.30
N GLN A 212 -22.44 -15.89 -5.58
CA GLN A 212 -22.72 -15.03 -4.43
C GLN A 212 -21.72 -15.24 -3.29
N SER A 213 -21.30 -16.49 -3.03
CA SER A 213 -20.30 -16.80 -2.01
C SER A 213 -18.95 -16.18 -2.34
N ILE A 214 -18.47 -16.33 -3.58
CA ILE A 214 -17.22 -15.74 -4.05
C ILE A 214 -17.28 -14.21 -3.95
N ALA A 215 -18.39 -13.59 -4.39
CA ALA A 215 -18.58 -12.15 -4.30
C ALA A 215 -18.55 -11.66 -2.85
N ARG A 216 -19.18 -12.37 -1.91
CA ARG A 216 -19.15 -12.03 -0.47
C ARG A 216 -17.74 -12.10 0.10
N LEU A 217 -16.99 -13.15 -0.21
CA LEU A 217 -15.61 -13.33 0.26
C LEU A 217 -14.66 -12.26 -0.30
N ARG A 218 -14.91 -11.79 -1.53
CA ARG A 218 -14.13 -10.70 -2.14
C ARG A 218 -14.30 -9.35 -1.46
N VAL A 219 -15.41 -9.09 -0.79
CA VAL A 219 -15.57 -7.85 0.00
C VAL A 219 -14.46 -7.69 1.05
N HIS A 220 -13.81 -8.78 1.48
CA HIS A 220 -12.71 -8.72 2.43
C HIS A 220 -11.43 -8.09 1.86
N VAL A 221 -11.05 -8.45 0.62
CA VAL A 221 -9.89 -7.80 -0.02
C VAL A 221 -10.20 -6.32 -0.33
N GLU A 222 -11.44 -6.01 -0.71
CA GLU A 222 -11.88 -4.61 -0.91
C GLU A 222 -11.81 -3.81 0.40
N ARG A 223 -12.14 -4.43 1.55
CA ARG A 223 -11.99 -3.81 2.89
C ARG A 223 -10.51 -3.64 3.27
N CYS A 224 -9.62 -4.56 2.92
CA CYS A 224 -8.16 -4.38 3.08
C CYS A 224 -7.69 -3.17 2.29
N ILE A 225 -8.04 -3.12 1.01
CA ILE A 225 -7.68 -2.02 0.10
C ILE A 225 -8.22 -0.71 0.64
N ARG A 226 -9.44 -0.71 1.18
CA ARG A 226 -10.00 0.47 1.85
C ARG A 226 -9.14 0.93 3.02
N ARG A 227 -8.64 0.02 3.88
CA ARG A 227 -7.72 0.38 4.97
C ARG A 227 -6.42 0.99 4.47
N VAL A 228 -5.87 0.48 3.36
CA VAL A 228 -4.70 1.12 2.71
C VAL A 228 -5.05 2.55 2.30
N LYS A 229 -6.23 2.74 1.71
CA LYS A 229 -6.75 4.04 1.25
C LYS A 229 -7.24 4.96 2.36
N GLU A 230 -7.36 4.49 3.60
CA GLU A 230 -7.62 5.37 4.75
C GLU A 230 -6.41 6.27 5.05
N ASN A 231 -5.22 5.93 4.53
CA ASN A 231 -4.08 6.83 4.49
C ASN A 231 -4.35 8.02 3.56
N LYS A 232 -4.61 9.18 4.17
CA LYS A 232 -5.05 10.40 3.49
C LYS A 232 -4.05 10.99 2.52
N LEU A 233 -2.79 10.53 2.55
CA LEU A 233 -1.84 10.84 1.49
C LEU A 233 -2.36 10.43 0.10
N PHE A 234 -3.11 9.32 0.00
CA PHE A 234 -3.62 8.80 -1.27
C PHE A 234 -5.01 9.35 -1.67
N ASP A 235 -5.63 10.19 -0.84
CA ASP A 235 -6.91 10.85 -1.17
C ASP A 235 -6.74 11.93 -2.25
N LYS A 236 -5.52 12.48 -2.40
CA LYS A 236 -5.19 13.53 -3.37
C LYS A 236 -4.34 12.98 -4.50
N ALA A 237 -4.37 13.67 -5.64
CA ALA A 237 -3.49 13.35 -6.75
C ALA A 237 -2.02 13.50 -6.34
N ILE A 238 -1.28 12.39 -6.37
CA ILE A 238 0.13 12.34 -6.02
C ILE A 238 0.93 13.16 -7.03
N PRO A 239 1.84 14.05 -6.57
CA PRO A 239 2.71 14.80 -7.47
C PRO A 239 3.65 13.88 -8.25
N LEU A 240 3.79 14.12 -9.56
CA LEU A 240 4.68 13.32 -10.42
C LEU A 240 6.16 13.44 -10.00
N SER A 241 6.53 14.51 -9.31
CA SER A 241 7.88 14.70 -8.76
C SER A 241 8.27 13.70 -7.66
N VAL A 242 7.30 12.99 -7.09
CA VAL A 242 7.49 12.01 -5.99
C VAL A 242 7.37 10.56 -6.53
N CYS A 243 7.19 10.40 -7.85
CA CYS A 243 6.89 9.11 -8.48
C CYS A 243 7.97 8.04 -8.23
N GLY A 244 9.25 8.42 -8.08
CA GLY A 244 10.31 7.45 -7.77
C GLY A 244 10.20 6.82 -6.38
N SER A 245 9.64 7.53 -5.40
CA SER A 245 9.46 7.05 -4.02
C SER A 245 8.04 6.59 -3.72
N ILE A 246 7.08 6.83 -4.62
CA ILE A 246 5.67 6.54 -4.35
C ILE A 246 5.39 5.04 -4.29
N GLU A 247 6.13 4.24 -5.07
CA GLU A 247 6.01 2.78 -5.02
C GLU A 247 6.41 2.25 -3.63
N GLU A 248 7.58 2.64 -3.13
CA GLU A 248 8.03 2.27 -1.78
C GLU A 248 7.02 2.74 -0.73
N LEU A 249 6.53 3.98 -0.83
CA LEU A 249 5.58 4.55 0.12
C LEU A 249 4.22 3.83 0.11
N PHE A 250 3.74 3.46 -1.08
CA PHE A 250 2.53 2.66 -1.25
C PHE A 250 2.70 1.25 -0.68
N ASN A 251 3.84 0.61 -0.94
CA ASN A 251 4.18 -0.69 -0.34
C ASN A 251 4.23 -0.62 1.19
N VAL A 252 4.89 0.40 1.75
CA VAL A 252 4.93 0.63 3.20
C VAL A 252 3.52 0.81 3.76
N ALA A 253 2.66 1.58 3.10
CA ALA A 253 1.27 1.74 3.53
C ALA A 253 0.52 0.40 3.56
N CYS A 254 0.71 -0.44 2.53
CA CYS A 254 0.12 -1.78 2.48
C CYS A 254 0.65 -2.67 3.61
N PHE A 255 1.96 -2.65 3.86
CA PHE A 255 2.57 -3.48 4.91
C PHE A 255 2.14 -3.05 6.30
N LEU A 256 2.04 -1.74 6.56
CA LEU A 256 1.59 -1.21 7.84
C LEU A 256 0.15 -1.60 8.18
N VAL A 257 -0.72 -1.83 7.19
CA VAL A 257 -2.10 -2.32 7.44
C VAL A 257 -2.11 -3.64 8.19
N ASN A 258 -1.10 -4.50 8.02
CA ASN A 258 -0.97 -5.75 8.77
C ASN A 258 -0.69 -5.56 10.26
N TYR A 259 -0.24 -4.37 10.69
CA TYR A 259 0.18 -4.07 12.07
C TYR A 259 -0.70 -3.03 12.77
N GLN A 260 -1.30 -2.10 12.02
CA GLN A 260 -2.03 -0.94 12.58
C GLN A 260 -3.42 -1.29 13.07
N ASN A 261 -4.04 -2.29 12.44
CA ASN A 261 -5.40 -2.68 12.75
C ASN A 261 -5.36 -4.11 13.28
N GLY A 262 -6.06 -4.36 14.39
CA GLY A 262 -6.36 -5.74 14.78
C GLY A 262 -6.96 -6.51 13.60
N PRO A 263 -6.98 -7.85 13.65
CA PRO A 263 -7.46 -8.67 12.54
C PRO A 263 -8.76 -8.08 11.99
N LEU A 264 -8.87 -7.97 10.66
CA LEU A 264 -10.13 -7.55 9.98
C LEU A 264 -11.34 -8.30 10.51
N VAL A 265 -11.08 -9.46 11.10
CA VAL A 265 -11.98 -10.37 11.74
C VAL A 265 -11.98 -10.16 13.26
N LYS A 266 -12.75 -9.18 13.73
CA LYS A 266 -13.36 -9.27 15.07
C LYS A 266 -14.82 -9.63 14.86
N ALA A 267 -15.13 -10.91 15.01
CA ALA A 267 -16.45 -11.51 14.82
C ALA A 267 -17.03 -11.34 13.41
N TRP A 268 -16.90 -12.38 12.58
CA TRP A 268 -17.90 -12.63 11.56
C TRP A 268 -19.25 -12.69 12.26
N ALA A 269 -20.19 -11.86 11.81
CA ALA A 269 -21.48 -11.65 12.47
C ALA A 269 -22.10 -12.98 12.92
N THR A 270 -22.32 -13.10 14.24
CA THR A 270 -23.31 -14.01 14.85
C THR A 270 -24.66 -13.86 14.19
#